data_AF-A0A953XNE0-F1
#
_entry.id   AF-A0A953XNE0-F1
#
_cell.length_a   1.000
_cell.length_b   1.000
_cell.length_c   1.000
_cell.angle_alpha   90.00
_cell.angle_beta   90.00
_cell.angle_gamma   90.00
#
_symmetry.space_group_name_H-M   'P 1'
#
loop_
_entity.id
_entity.type
_entity.pdbx_description
1 polymer ?
#
loop_
_entity_poly.entity_id
_entity_poly.type
_entity_poly.pdbx_seq_one_letter_code
_entity_poly.pdbx_strand_id
1 'polypeptide(L)'
;QDVSVFIVSNQRLQVFEKPVRNRLNHVAQSFFEFARSFAESTGDRTFEARLALGLARSLATSTRFVLDEDFAKSMFLKSRYLLEQLLKHPADQLETFKLPQEVLVD
;
A
#
# COMPACT_ATOMS: atom_id res chain seq x y z
N GLN A 1 -9.26 6.51 0.74
CA GLN A 1 -9.53 5.23 0.03
C GLN A 1 -8.84 5.21 -1.33
N ASP A 2 -8.99 6.26 -2.14
CA ASP A 2 -8.49 6.27 -3.52
C ASP A 2 -6.98 6.11 -3.63
N VAL A 3 -6.22 6.61 -2.65
CA VAL A 3 -4.76 6.45 -2.60
C VAL A 3 -4.32 4.99 -2.61
N SER A 4 -4.93 4.17 -1.75
CA SER A 4 -4.63 2.73 -1.73
C SER A 4 -5.04 2.03 -3.02
N VAL A 5 -6.16 2.43 -3.63
CA VAL A 5 -6.66 1.83 -4.87
C VAL A 5 -5.71 2.15 -6.03
N PHE A 6 -5.25 3.40 -6.13
CA PHE A 6 -4.30 3.81 -7.15
C PHE A 6 -2.98 3.04 -7.04
N ILE A 7 -2.39 2.99 -5.84
CA ILE A 7 -1.12 2.30 -5.60
C ILE A 7 -1.24 0.81 -5.95
N VAL A 8 -2.24 0.11 -5.43
CA VAL A 8 -2.40 -1.34 -5.68
C VAL A 8 -2.77 -1.63 -7.13
N SER A 9 -3.46 -0.72 -7.82
CA SER A 9 -3.74 -0.89 -9.25
C SER A 9 -2.48 -0.88 -10.10
N ASN A 10 -1.46 -0.08 -9.74
CA ASN A 10 -0.17 -0.08 -10.41
C ASN A 10 0.62 -1.38 -10.14
N GLN A 11 0.62 -1.85 -8.89
CA GLN A 11 1.24 -3.11 -8.50
C GLN A 11 0.66 -4.29 -9.28
N ARG A 12 -0.68 -4.39 -9.30
CA ARG A 12 -1.41 -5.52 -9.93
C ARG A 12 -1.13 -5.70 -11.43
N LEU A 13 -0.69 -4.67 -12.15
CA LEU A 13 -0.35 -4.80 -13.59
C LEU A 13 0.65 -5.94 -13.77
N GLN A 14 0.38 -6.97 -14.56
CA GLN A 14 1.28 -8.12 -14.70
C GLN A 14 2.40 -7.83 -15.73
N VAL A 15 3.17 -6.77 -15.49
CA VAL A 15 4.31 -6.38 -16.34
C VAL A 15 5.60 -6.69 -15.59
N PHE A 16 6.41 -7.62 -16.09
CA PHE A 16 7.60 -8.11 -15.38
C PHE A 16 8.92 -7.50 -15.88
N GLU A 17 8.85 -6.65 -16.91
CA GLU A 17 10.01 -5.94 -17.41
C GLU A 17 10.51 -4.93 -16.37
N LYS A 18 11.73 -5.14 -15.86
CA LYS A 18 12.35 -4.30 -14.82
C LYS A 18 12.22 -2.79 -15.09
N PRO A 19 12.46 -2.27 -16.31
CA PRO A 19 12.32 -0.84 -16.56
C PRO A 19 10.91 -0.30 -16.34
N VAL A 20 9.88 -1.08 -16.69
CA VAL A 20 8.48 -0.69 -16.49
C VAL A 20 8.11 -0.81 -15.02
N ARG A 21 8.56 -1.87 -14.33
CA ARG A 21 8.36 -2.02 -12.88
C ARG A 21 8.97 -0.90 -12.07
N ASN A 22 10.19 -0.49 -12.38
CA ASN A 22 10.83 0.63 -11.70
C ASN A 22 10.03 1.92 -11.85
N ARG A 23 9.41 2.17 -13.02
CA ARG A 23 8.55 3.34 -13.23
C ARG A 23 7.25 3.25 -12.42
N LEU A 24 6.60 2.09 -12.38
CA LEU A 24 5.39 1.87 -11.59
C LEU A 24 5.67 2.03 -10.09
N ASN A 25 6.79 1.49 -9.61
CA ASN A 25 7.26 1.63 -8.23
C ASN A 25 7.52 3.10 -7.88
N HIS A 26 8.18 3.84 -8.79
CA HIS A 26 8.40 5.28 -8.62
C HIS A 26 7.07 6.06 -8.54
N VAL A 27 6.11 5.77 -9.43
CA VAL A 27 4.78 6.41 -9.41
C VAL A 27 4.05 6.14 -8.10
N ALA A 28 4.07 4.90 -7.60
CA ALA A 28 3.44 4.54 -6.33
C ALA A 28 4.06 5.32 -5.14
N GLN A 29 5.39 5.39 -5.08
CA GLN A 29 6.12 6.14 -4.05
C GLN A 29 5.85 7.65 -4.13
N SER A 30 5.95 8.25 -5.31
CA SER A 30 5.67 9.67 -5.50
C SER A 30 4.23 10.02 -5.14
N PHE A 31 3.27 9.15 -5.48
CA PHE A 31 1.87 9.36 -5.14
C PHE A 31 1.61 9.24 -3.63
N PHE A 32 2.29 8.31 -2.95
CA PHE A 32 2.27 8.23 -1.50
C PHE A 32 2.80 9.51 -0.85
N GLU A 33 3.97 10.00 -1.26
CA GLU A 33 4.57 11.20 -0.68
C GLU A 33 3.71 12.44 -0.92
N PHE A 34 3.11 12.57 -2.12
CA PHE A 34 2.11 13.60 -2.40
C PHE A 34 0.93 13.54 -1.43
N ALA A 35 0.30 12.36 -1.30
CA ALA A 35 -0.87 12.18 -0.44
C ALA A 35 -0.54 12.39 1.04
N ARG A 36 0.65 11.97 1.47
CA ARG A 36 1.16 12.21 2.82
C ARG A 36 1.37 13.69 3.09
N SER A 37 1.99 14.42 2.16
CA SER A 37 2.21 15.86 2.28
C SER A 37 0.88 16.63 2.36
N PHE A 38 -0.13 16.19 1.60
CA PHE A 38 -1.49 16.73 1.68
C PHE A 38 -2.17 16.42 3.02
N ALA A 39 -2.00 15.21 3.56
CA ALA A 39 -2.51 14.88 4.88
C ALA A 39 -1.86 15.74 5.98
N GLU A 40 -0.54 15.93 5.91
CA GLU A 40 0.19 16.79 6.84
C GLU A 40 -0.30 18.25 6.76
N SER A 41 -0.51 18.79 5.55
CA SER A 41 -0.99 20.18 5.37
C SER A 41 -2.44 20.40 5.83
N THR A 42 -3.25 19.34 5.89
CA THR A 42 -4.63 19.37 6.36
C THR A 42 -4.78 18.97 7.83
N GLY A 43 -3.67 18.68 8.53
CA GLY A 43 -3.67 18.28 9.94
C GLY A 43 -4.13 16.84 10.19
N ASP A 44 -4.16 16.01 9.15
CA ASP A 44 -4.61 14.63 9.21
C ASP A 44 -3.50 13.69 9.69
N ARG A 45 -3.43 13.51 11.00
CA ARG A 45 -2.35 12.74 11.66
C ARG A 45 -2.52 11.22 11.55
N THR A 46 -3.69 10.72 11.18
CA THR A 46 -3.97 9.26 11.14
C THR A 46 -3.94 8.69 9.72
N PHE A 47 -3.49 9.49 8.74
CA PHE A 47 -3.48 9.14 7.33
C PHE A 47 -2.76 7.83 7.05
N GLU A 48 -1.54 7.66 7.57
CA GLU A 48 -0.72 6.47 7.30
C GLU A 48 -1.39 5.18 7.82
N ALA A 49 -2.05 5.23 8.98
CA ALA A 49 -2.79 4.10 9.53
C ALA A 49 -4.02 3.73 8.67
N ARG A 50 -4.81 4.73 8.26
CA ARG A 50 -5.96 4.51 7.36
C ARG A 50 -5.53 4.05 5.98
N LEU A 51 -4.38 4.54 5.50
CA LEU A 51 -3.79 4.08 4.25
C LEU A 51 -3.34 2.62 4.34
N ALA A 52 -2.69 2.20 5.43
CA ALA A 52 -2.32 0.80 5.67
C ALA A 52 -3.53 -0.13 5.61
N LEU A 53 -4.64 0.22 6.27
CA LEU A 53 -5.90 -0.54 6.18
C LEU A 53 -6.44 -0.59 4.73
N GLY A 54 -6.39 0.53 4.02
CA GLY A 54 -6.82 0.63 2.64
C GLY A 54 -5.97 -0.24 1.70
N LEU A 55 -4.65 -0.23 1.88
CA LEU A 55 -3.69 -1.05 1.13
C LEU A 55 -3.91 -2.52 1.43
N ALA A 56 -4.03 -2.91 2.71
CA ALA A 56 -4.28 -4.28 3.10
C ALA A 56 -5.54 -4.85 2.42
N ARG A 57 -6.66 -4.12 2.49
CA ARG A 57 -7.90 -4.50 1.81
C ARG A 57 -7.73 -4.59 0.29
N SER A 58 -7.10 -3.59 -0.32
CA SER A 58 -6.94 -3.52 -1.79
C SER A 58 -6.03 -4.62 -2.32
N LEU A 59 -4.97 -4.96 -1.59
CA LEU A 59 -4.05 -6.06 -1.89
C LEU A 59 -4.79 -7.40 -1.82
N ALA A 60 -5.44 -7.71 -0.69
CA ALA A 60 -6.16 -8.96 -0.50
C ALA A 60 -7.25 -9.16 -1.57
N THR A 61 -8.04 -8.12 -1.83
CA THR A 61 -9.13 -8.20 -2.82
C THR A 61 -8.66 -8.12 -4.27
N SER A 62 -7.41 -7.75 -4.54
CA SER A 62 -6.84 -7.75 -5.90
C SER A 62 -6.38 -9.13 -6.35
N THR A 63 -6.10 -10.04 -5.41
CA THR A 63 -5.68 -11.43 -5.72
C THR A 63 -6.65 -12.16 -6.63
N ARG A 64 -7.96 -11.87 -6.53
CA ARG A 64 -9.02 -12.44 -7.40
C ARG A 64 -8.88 -12.11 -8.89
N PHE A 65 -7.99 -11.20 -9.26
CA PHE A 65 -7.73 -10.78 -10.65
C PHE A 65 -6.33 -11.19 -11.14
N VAL A 66 -5.57 -11.90 -10.32
CA VAL A 66 -4.20 -12.30 -10.62
C VAL A 66 -4.21 -13.80 -10.92
N LEU A 67 -3.73 -14.17 -12.11
CA LEU A 67 -3.67 -15.57 -12.54
C LEU A 67 -2.44 -16.29 -11.96
N ASP A 68 -1.31 -15.59 -11.88
CA ASP A 68 -0.08 -16.12 -11.34
C ASP A 68 -0.17 -16.30 -9.82
N GLU A 69 -0.12 -17.55 -9.35
CA GLU A 69 -0.33 -17.89 -7.94
C GLU A 69 0.73 -17.28 -7.02
N ASP A 70 1.99 -17.29 -7.43
CA ASP A 70 3.09 -16.73 -6.64
C ASP A 70 2.94 -15.21 -6.48
N PHE A 71 2.55 -14.51 -7.55
CA PHE A 71 2.27 -13.08 -7.50
C PHE A 71 1.05 -12.77 -6.65
N ALA A 72 -0.05 -13.53 -6.79
CA ALA A 72 -1.24 -13.38 -5.96
C ALA A 72 -0.92 -13.60 -4.47
N LYS A 73 -0.10 -14.61 -4.16
CA LYS A 73 0.37 -14.92 -2.82
C LYS A 73 1.24 -13.80 -2.26
N SER A 74 2.13 -13.21 -3.05
CA SER A 74 2.95 -12.07 -2.63
C SER A 74 2.07 -10.88 -2.21
N MET A 75 1.04 -10.55 -2.99
CA MET A 75 0.09 -9.48 -2.67
C MET A 75 -0.68 -9.80 -1.38
N PHE A 76 -1.13 -11.04 -1.21
CA PHE A 76 -1.83 -11.47 0.01
C PHE A 76 -0.94 -11.39 1.26
N LEU A 77 0.33 -11.79 1.14
CA LEU A 77 1.28 -11.70 2.26
C LEU A 77 1.57 -10.24 2.64
N LYS A 78 1.69 -9.33 1.67
CA LYS A 78 1.80 -7.89 1.94
C LYS A 78 0.56 -7.36 2.67
N SER A 79 -0.63 -7.81 2.28
CA SER A 79 -1.88 -7.47 2.99
C SER A 79 -1.85 -7.91 4.45
N ARG A 80 -1.48 -9.18 4.69
CA ARG A 80 -1.39 -9.72 6.05
C ARG A 80 -0.35 -9.00 6.88
N TYR A 81 0.82 -8.72 6.31
CA TYR A 81 1.88 -7.96 6.97
C TYR A 81 1.38 -6.59 7.44
N LEU A 82 0.68 -5.83 6.60
CA LEU A 82 0.11 -4.53 7.00
C LEU A 82 -0.87 -4.64 8.18
N LEU A 83 -1.72 -5.67 8.18
CA LEU A 83 -2.66 -5.91 9.28
C LEU A 83 -1.92 -6.30 10.57
N GLU A 84 -0.90 -7.14 10.48
CA GLU A 84 -0.06 -7.52 11.62
C GLU A 84 0.68 -6.31 12.21
N GLN A 85 1.19 -5.40 11.37
CA GLN A 85 1.85 -4.18 11.82
C GLN A 85 0.88 -3.22 12.53
N LEU A 86 -0.35 -3.09 12.01
CA LEU A 86 -1.39 -2.29 12.68
C LEU A 86 -1.85 -2.92 14.00
N LEU A 87 -2.00 -4.24 14.07
CA LEU A 87 -2.41 -4.94 15.30
C LEU A 87 -1.37 -4.84 16.42
N LYS A 88 -0.08 -4.72 16.08
CA LYS A 88 1.00 -4.48 17.05
C LYS A 88 1.04 -3.04 17.55
N HIS A 89 0.40 -2.11 16.85
CA HIS A 89 0.39 -0.69 17.21
C HIS A 89 -0.76 -0.40 18.18
N PRO A 90 -0.55 0.40 19.24
CA PRO A 90 -1.63 0.79 20.15
C PRO A 90 -2.75 1.53 19.42
N ALA A 91 -4.00 1.09 19.61
CA ALA A 91 -5.16 1.66 18.92
C ALA A 91 -5.44 3.12 19.29
N ASP A 92 -4.98 3.56 20.47
CA ASP A 92 -5.06 4.93 20.98
C ASP A 92 -3.94 5.84 20.45
N GLN A 93 -2.96 5.31 19.70
CA GLN A 93 -1.78 6.05 19.23
C GLN A 93 -1.61 5.98 17.70
N LEU A 94 -2.70 5.79 16.95
CA LEU A 94 -2.64 5.63 15.49
C LEU A 94 -2.02 6.83 14.75
N GLU A 95 -1.96 8.00 15.37
CA GLU A 95 -1.29 9.18 14.82
C GLU A 95 0.24 9.07 14.74
N THR A 96 0.83 8.10 15.45
CA THR A 96 2.28 7.83 15.41
C THR A 96 2.63 6.65 14.49
N PHE A 97 1.62 5.94 13.97
CA PHE A 97 1.83 4.83 13.07
C PHE A 97 2.53 5.29 11.78
N LYS A 98 3.55 4.55 11.37
CA LYS A 98 4.29 4.78 10.12
C LYS A 98 4.06 3.63 9.16
N LEU A 99 3.67 3.96 7.94
CA LEU A 99 3.46 2.99 6.88
C LEU A 99 4.81 2.37 6.50
N PRO A 100 4.94 1.03 6.51
CA PRO A 100 6.13 0.37 5.98
C PRO A 100 6.20 0.57 4.46
N GLN A 101 7.10 1.42 3.98
CA GLN A 101 7.11 1.84 2.57
C GLN A 101 7.51 0.72 1.60
N GLU A 102 8.14 -0.35 2.08
CA GLU A 102 8.48 -1.53 1.28
C GLU A 102 7.24 -2.20 0.65
N VAL A 103 6.05 -1.99 1.22
CA VAL A 103 4.80 -2.53 0.68
C VAL A 103 4.30 -1.76 -0.55
N LEU A 104 4.89 -0.59 -0.84
CA LEU A 104 4.51 0.27 -1.96
C LEU A 104 5.12 -0.18 -3.29
N VAL A 105 6.09 -1.11 -3.26
CA VAL A 105 6.85 -1.56 -4.44
C VAL A 105 6.76 -3.07 -4.62
N ASP A 106 6.85 -3.54 -5.87
CA ASP A 106 7.01 -4.95 -6.27
C ASP A 106 8.41 -5.22 -6.83
#